data_AF-C4JTC8-F1
#
_entry.id   AF-C4JTC8-F1
#
_cell.length_a   1.000
_cell.length_b   1.000
_cell.length_c   1.000
_cell.angle_alpha   90.00
_cell.angle_beta   90.00
_cell.angle_gamma   90.00
#
_symmetry.space_group_name_H-M   'P 1'
#
loop_
_entity.id
_entity.type
_entity.pdbx_description
1 polymer ?
#
loop_
_entity_poly.entity_id
_entity_poly.type
_entity_poly.pdbx_seq_one_letter_code
_entity_poly.pdbx_strand_id
1 'polypeptide(L)'
;MATGQHPGYDPYAFDGIQQSIDVIWEKQIKIVLNAGALNPRGLAKEVANLVRSRGYNLKIAYVSGDNLLEEVRKSLETTGQLPAHLDSSNDQVQLQAHSTDLLDTHKKPVVSANAYLGARAIVKGLEQGADIIICGRVADASPVIGAAWYWHSWNATDYDALAGALVAGHLIECSAYVTGSNFSGFTEFNTDLFLDLPFGIAEVAHDGTTVVTKHENTKGLVNAEVVKCQFLYELQGDIYLNSDVKAYTQNISIEDIGENRYAEFPKMLRLAAFI
;
A
#
# COMPACT_ATOMS: atom_id res chain seq x y z
N MET A 1 14.73 -13.21 13.27
CA MET A 1 13.29 -13.11 13.62
C MET A 1 12.87 -14.11 14.69
N ALA A 2 13.12 -15.43 14.52
CA ALA A 2 12.67 -16.46 15.48
C ALA A 2 13.21 -16.31 16.93
N THR A 3 14.32 -15.61 17.14
CA THR A 3 14.90 -15.33 18.46
C THR A 3 14.31 -14.09 19.15
N GLY A 4 13.35 -13.40 18.52
CA GLY A 4 12.75 -12.16 19.05
C GLY A 4 13.66 -10.92 19.03
N GLN A 5 14.91 -11.07 18.58
CA GLN A 5 15.85 -9.96 18.40
C GLN A 5 15.64 -9.33 17.03
N HIS A 6 14.72 -8.37 16.95
CA HIS A 6 14.50 -7.55 15.77
C HIS A 6 14.06 -6.14 16.22
N PRO A 7 14.25 -5.11 15.38
CA PRO A 7 14.04 -3.74 15.82
C PRO A 7 12.56 -3.28 15.80
N GLY A 8 11.62 -4.15 15.42
CA GLY A 8 10.18 -3.86 15.41
C GLY A 8 9.64 -3.31 14.08
N TYR A 9 10.50 -2.93 13.14
CA TYR A 9 10.17 -2.45 11.78
C TYR A 9 10.84 -3.30 10.71
N ASP A 10 10.52 -3.07 9.44
CA ASP A 10 11.14 -3.74 8.29
C ASP A 10 12.57 -3.20 8.05
N PRO A 11 13.63 -4.02 8.23
CA PRO A 11 15.00 -3.57 8.00
C PRO A 11 15.28 -3.23 6.53
N TYR A 12 14.61 -3.85 5.56
CA TYR A 12 14.87 -3.59 4.15
C TYR A 12 14.37 -2.21 3.71
N ALA A 13 13.38 -1.65 4.41
CA ALA A 13 12.96 -0.27 4.18
C ALA A 13 14.06 0.72 4.58
N PHE A 14 14.78 0.46 5.68
CA PHE A 14 15.94 1.27 6.05
C PHE A 14 17.06 1.12 5.02
N ASP A 15 17.36 -0.10 4.59
CA ASP A 15 18.39 -0.36 3.58
C ASP A 15 18.09 0.36 2.25
N GLY A 16 16.82 0.35 1.81
CA GLY A 16 16.37 1.07 0.62
C GLY A 16 16.52 2.58 0.75
N ILE A 17 16.12 3.16 1.89
CA ILE A 17 16.34 4.59 2.17
C ILE A 17 17.84 4.90 2.19
N GLN A 18 18.66 4.07 2.85
CA GLN A 18 20.10 4.30 2.94
C GLN A 18 20.78 4.35 1.58
N GLN A 19 20.38 3.47 0.65
CA GLN A 19 20.90 3.45 -0.72
C GLN A 19 20.41 4.63 -1.57
N SER A 20 19.25 5.20 -1.25
CA SER A 20 18.61 6.25 -2.05
C SER A 20 18.62 7.63 -1.42
N ILE A 21 19.16 7.80 -0.20
CA ILE A 21 19.02 9.04 0.57
C ILE A 21 19.61 10.26 -0.14
N ASP A 22 20.71 10.06 -0.88
CA ASP A 22 21.39 11.13 -1.61
C ASP A 22 20.49 11.65 -2.75
N VAL A 23 19.89 10.75 -3.55
CA VAL A 23 18.94 11.15 -4.62
C VAL A 23 17.63 11.69 -4.06
N ILE A 24 17.15 11.16 -2.94
CA ILE A 24 15.96 11.68 -2.23
C ILE A 24 16.19 13.14 -1.84
N TRP A 25 17.36 13.46 -1.28
CA TRP A 25 17.73 14.82 -0.92
C TRP A 25 17.94 15.71 -2.15
N GLU A 26 18.76 15.30 -3.11
CA GLU A 26 19.08 16.11 -4.29
C GLU A 26 17.84 16.48 -5.11
N LYS A 27 16.90 15.55 -5.26
CA LYS A 27 15.68 15.74 -6.05
C LYS A 27 14.45 16.12 -5.22
N GLN A 28 14.59 16.26 -3.90
CA GLN A 28 13.50 16.56 -2.98
C GLN A 28 12.31 15.59 -3.14
N ILE A 29 12.62 14.29 -3.26
CA ILE A 29 11.60 13.25 -3.45
C ILE A 29 10.88 13.01 -2.12
N LYS A 30 9.55 13.04 -2.13
CA LYS A 30 8.74 12.68 -0.97
C LYS A 30 8.53 11.17 -0.93
N ILE A 31 8.67 10.60 0.25
CA ILE A 31 8.59 9.16 0.49
C ILE A 31 7.51 8.86 1.54
N VAL A 32 6.62 7.94 1.24
CA VAL A 32 5.61 7.43 2.17
C VAL A 32 5.73 5.90 2.19
N LEU A 33 5.90 5.33 3.38
CA LEU A 33 6.21 3.90 3.54
C LEU A 33 5.31 3.23 4.58
N ASN A 34 4.71 2.10 4.25
CA ASN A 34 4.03 1.20 5.18
C ASN A 34 5.00 0.16 5.77
N ALA A 35 6.13 0.62 6.32
CA ALA A 35 7.26 -0.25 6.69
C ALA A 35 7.66 -0.18 8.18
N GLY A 36 6.93 0.61 8.97
CA GLY A 36 7.18 0.73 10.41
C GLY A 36 6.78 -0.50 11.20
N ALA A 37 5.93 -1.37 10.64
CA ALA A 37 5.37 -2.55 11.31
C ALA A 37 4.87 -2.21 12.73
N LEU A 38 5.50 -2.77 13.77
CA LEU A 38 5.14 -2.52 15.18
C LEU A 38 5.95 -1.38 15.83
N ASN A 39 6.95 -0.83 15.13
CA ASN A 39 7.82 0.23 15.63
C ASN A 39 8.12 1.32 14.57
N PRO A 40 7.09 2.01 14.03
CA PRO A 40 7.30 3.10 13.07
C PRO A 40 8.18 4.23 13.63
N ARG A 41 8.08 4.50 14.95
CA ARG A 41 8.93 5.48 15.64
C ARG A 41 10.41 5.08 15.62
N GLY A 42 10.72 3.79 15.75
CA GLY A 42 12.08 3.27 15.70
C GLY A 42 12.72 3.53 14.34
N LEU A 43 12.06 3.12 13.26
CA LEU A 43 12.53 3.36 11.90
C LEU A 43 12.70 4.86 11.62
N ALA A 44 11.75 5.70 12.05
CA ALA A 44 11.87 7.14 11.86
C ALA A 44 13.08 7.76 12.57
N LYS A 45 13.44 7.26 13.76
CA LYS A 45 14.66 7.69 14.46
C LYS A 45 15.92 7.27 13.72
N GLU A 46 15.95 6.06 13.17
CA GLU A 46 17.11 5.60 12.39
C GLU A 46 17.30 6.40 11.11
N VAL A 47 16.22 6.62 10.36
CA VAL A 47 16.24 7.47 9.17
C VAL A 47 16.67 8.90 9.52
N ALA A 48 16.16 9.46 10.62
CA ALA A 48 16.58 10.79 11.08
C ALA A 48 18.08 10.86 11.45
N ASN A 49 18.64 9.79 12.03
CA ASN A 49 20.06 9.70 12.31
C ASN A 49 20.91 9.61 11.03
N LEU A 50 20.44 8.86 10.03
CA LEU A 50 21.06 8.81 8.70
C LEU A 50 21.04 10.18 8.00
N VAL A 51 19.90 10.86 8.00
CA VAL A 51 19.77 12.23 7.45
C VAL A 51 20.77 13.18 8.12
N ARG A 52 20.87 13.13 9.46
CA ARG A 52 21.81 13.96 10.22
C ARG A 52 23.26 13.62 9.89
N SER A 53 23.63 12.35 9.75
CA SER A 53 25.01 11.95 9.45
C SER A 53 25.46 12.36 8.05
N ARG A 54 24.52 12.48 7.10
CA ARG A 54 24.76 13.03 5.76
C ARG A 54 24.75 14.57 5.70
N GLY A 55 24.34 15.25 6.77
CA GLY A 55 24.20 16.70 6.81
C GLY A 55 23.02 17.24 5.99
N TYR A 56 22.02 16.40 5.72
CA TYR A 56 20.83 16.77 4.95
C TYR A 56 19.74 17.38 5.84
N ASN A 57 18.85 18.17 5.24
CA ASN A 57 17.74 18.82 5.92
C ASN A 57 16.40 18.23 5.45
N LEU A 58 16.18 16.94 5.74
CA LEU A 58 14.92 16.24 5.46
C LEU A 58 14.09 16.11 6.74
N LYS A 59 12.79 16.39 6.66
CA LYS A 59 11.84 16.22 7.76
C LYS A 59 11.26 14.81 7.76
N ILE A 60 11.49 14.08 8.85
CA ILE A 60 11.01 12.70 9.02
C ILE A 60 9.82 12.69 9.97
N ALA A 61 8.72 12.08 9.56
CA ALA A 61 7.52 11.88 10.37
C ALA A 61 7.16 10.39 10.44
N TYR A 62 6.37 10.02 11.44
CA TYR A 62 5.79 8.68 11.53
C TYR A 62 4.32 8.74 11.93
N VAL A 63 3.56 7.75 11.50
CA VAL A 63 2.15 7.57 11.87
C VAL A 63 2.05 6.56 13.00
N SER A 64 1.24 6.88 14.01
CA SER A 64 0.93 6.02 15.15
C SER A 64 -0.58 6.01 15.42
N GLY A 65 -1.05 5.04 16.20
CA GLY A 65 -2.46 4.87 16.56
C GLY A 65 -3.09 3.60 16.00
N ASP A 66 -2.30 2.78 15.31
CA ASP A 66 -2.71 1.48 14.80
C ASP A 66 -2.68 0.39 15.88
N ASN A 67 -1.78 0.47 16.87
CA ASN A 67 -1.67 -0.54 17.93
C ASN A 67 -2.86 -0.46 18.90
N LEU A 68 -3.68 -1.51 18.91
CA LEU A 68 -4.87 -1.69 19.76
C LEU A 68 -4.73 -2.88 20.72
N LEU A 69 -3.51 -3.34 20.98
CA LEU A 69 -3.26 -4.57 21.75
C LEU A 69 -3.90 -4.55 23.13
N GLU A 70 -3.76 -3.45 23.87
CA GLU A 70 -4.25 -3.35 25.25
C GLU A 70 -5.77 -3.20 25.28
N GLU A 71 -6.35 -2.46 24.32
CA GLU A 71 -7.78 -2.32 24.12
C GLU A 71 -8.44 -3.66 23.81
N VAL A 72 -7.84 -4.45 22.91
CA VAL A 72 -8.36 -5.78 22.55
C VAL A 72 -8.23 -6.77 23.70
N ARG A 73 -7.08 -6.79 24.41
CA ARG A 73 -6.92 -7.65 25.60
C ARG A 73 -7.95 -7.33 26.67
N LYS A 74 -8.09 -6.06 27.03
CA LYS A 74 -9.05 -5.61 28.03
C LYS A 74 -10.49 -5.93 27.61
N SER A 75 -10.82 -5.72 26.34
CA SER A 75 -12.14 -6.08 25.80
C SER A 75 -12.40 -7.57 25.93
N LEU A 76 -11.46 -8.42 25.49
CA LEU A 76 -11.58 -9.88 25.58
C LEU A 76 -11.72 -10.37 27.02
N GLU A 77 -10.95 -9.82 27.95
CA GLU A 77 -11.05 -10.14 29.38
C GLU A 77 -12.43 -9.76 29.95
N THR A 78 -13.02 -8.67 29.47
CA THR A 78 -14.29 -8.16 29.97
C THR A 78 -15.49 -8.88 29.35
N THR A 79 -15.46 -9.13 28.03
CA THR A 79 -16.61 -9.61 27.26
C THR A 79 -16.54 -11.09 26.93
N GLY A 80 -15.34 -11.69 26.92
CA GLY A 80 -15.12 -13.04 26.40
C GLY A 80 -15.39 -13.17 24.90
N GLN A 81 -15.38 -12.05 24.14
CA GLN A 81 -15.77 -12.01 22.73
C GLN A 81 -14.73 -11.28 21.87
N LEU A 82 -14.47 -11.83 20.69
CA LEU A 82 -13.69 -11.15 19.64
C LEU A 82 -14.53 -10.03 19.00
N PRO A 83 -13.87 -9.01 18.40
CA PRO A 83 -14.57 -8.07 17.53
C PRO A 83 -15.31 -8.80 16.40
N ALA A 84 -16.48 -8.28 16.03
CA ALA A 84 -17.24 -8.79 14.90
C ALA A 84 -16.41 -8.66 13.60
N HIS A 85 -16.36 -9.72 12.80
CA HIS A 85 -15.80 -9.65 11.44
C HIS A 85 -16.81 -9.01 10.48
N LEU A 86 -16.36 -8.59 9.28
CA LEU A 86 -17.19 -7.83 8.34
C LEU A 86 -18.46 -8.56 7.91
N ASP A 87 -18.39 -9.89 7.78
CA ASP A 87 -19.54 -10.72 7.40
C ASP A 87 -20.35 -11.25 8.59
N SER A 88 -20.19 -10.70 9.80
CA SER A 88 -20.85 -11.26 11.00
C SER A 88 -22.37 -11.20 10.95
N SER A 89 -22.94 -10.39 10.06
CA SER A 89 -24.39 -10.33 9.80
C SER A 89 -24.88 -11.40 8.81
N ASN A 90 -23.97 -12.14 8.16
CA ASN A 90 -24.31 -13.21 7.24
C ASN A 90 -24.30 -14.55 7.98
N ASP A 91 -25.50 -15.10 8.22
CA ASP A 91 -25.69 -16.36 8.95
C ASP A 91 -25.17 -17.60 8.20
N GLN A 92 -24.80 -17.46 6.92
CA GLN A 92 -24.20 -18.53 6.11
C GLN A 92 -22.68 -18.62 6.29
N VAL A 93 -22.05 -17.65 6.95
CA VAL A 93 -20.59 -17.66 7.14
C VAL A 93 -20.22 -18.73 8.16
N GLN A 94 -19.44 -19.71 7.69
CA GLN A 94 -18.86 -20.73 8.54
C GLN A 94 -17.41 -20.35 8.83
N LEU A 95 -17.13 -20.06 10.10
CA LEU A 95 -15.76 -19.81 10.56
C LEU A 95 -14.93 -21.10 10.45
N GLN A 96 -13.68 -20.95 10.04
CA GLN A 96 -12.74 -22.06 9.96
C GLN A 96 -12.41 -22.60 11.37
N ALA A 97 -11.95 -23.86 11.42
CA ALA A 97 -11.36 -24.39 12.64
C ALA A 97 -10.25 -23.43 13.10
N HIS A 98 -10.29 -23.02 14.37
CA HIS A 98 -9.36 -22.09 15.03
C HIS A 98 -9.63 -20.58 14.91
N SER A 99 -10.68 -20.12 14.22
CA SER A 99 -10.99 -18.67 14.15
C SER A 99 -11.24 -18.01 15.52
N THR A 100 -11.66 -18.78 16.52
CA THR A 100 -11.95 -18.31 17.88
C THR A 100 -10.88 -18.72 18.91
N ASP A 101 -9.75 -19.29 18.46
CA ASP A 101 -8.70 -19.76 19.36
C ASP A 101 -8.10 -18.67 20.26
N LEU A 102 -8.18 -17.41 19.81
CA LEU A 102 -7.76 -16.23 20.57
C LEU A 102 -8.64 -15.97 21.81
N LEU A 103 -9.77 -16.66 21.96
CA LEU A 103 -10.60 -16.61 23.18
C LEU A 103 -9.96 -17.38 24.35
N ASP A 104 -9.12 -18.38 24.10
CA ASP A 104 -8.30 -19.04 25.14
C ASP A 104 -7.04 -18.20 25.40
N THR A 105 -7.23 -16.98 25.94
CA THR A 105 -6.15 -16.02 26.17
C THR A 105 -5.07 -16.53 27.12
N HIS A 106 -5.38 -17.53 27.94
CA HIS A 106 -4.42 -18.16 28.86
C HIS A 106 -3.42 -19.06 28.13
N LYS A 107 -3.87 -19.86 27.16
CA LYS A 107 -2.96 -20.72 26.38
C LYS A 107 -2.45 -20.02 25.12
N LYS A 108 -3.22 -19.07 24.60
CA LYS A 108 -2.98 -18.36 23.34
C LYS A 108 -3.12 -16.86 23.56
N PRO A 109 -2.14 -16.24 24.26
CA PRO A 109 -2.20 -14.81 24.53
C PRO A 109 -2.18 -14.02 23.21
N VAL A 110 -3.02 -12.99 23.12
CA VAL A 110 -2.94 -12.03 22.02
C VAL A 110 -1.61 -11.30 22.11
N VAL A 111 -0.76 -11.44 21.10
CA VAL A 111 0.58 -10.81 21.06
C VAL A 111 0.62 -9.52 20.24
N SER A 112 -0.36 -9.31 19.38
CA SER A 112 -0.51 -8.11 18.54
C SER A 112 -1.97 -7.91 18.17
N ALA A 113 -2.42 -6.66 18.14
CA ALA A 113 -3.68 -6.27 17.51
C ALA A 113 -3.49 -4.88 16.90
N ASN A 114 -3.66 -4.77 15.59
CA ASN A 114 -3.41 -3.51 14.89
C ASN A 114 -4.57 -3.19 13.94
N ALA A 115 -5.01 -1.93 13.95
CA ALA A 115 -5.92 -1.40 12.96
C ALA A 115 -5.15 -1.00 11.69
N TYR A 116 -5.72 -1.28 10.53
CA TYR A 116 -5.22 -0.78 9.25
C TYR A 116 -5.77 0.64 9.03
N LEU A 117 -4.93 1.63 9.33
CA LEU A 117 -5.29 3.05 9.18
C LEU A 117 -5.37 3.47 7.71
N GLY A 118 -6.00 4.60 7.43
CA GLY A 118 -6.04 5.21 6.10
C GLY A 118 -4.99 6.30 5.87
N ALA A 119 -5.09 6.97 4.73
CA ALA A 119 -4.21 8.03 4.22
C ALA A 119 -4.31 9.37 4.97
N ARG A 120 -5.34 9.61 5.79
CA ARG A 120 -5.55 10.94 6.43
C ARG A 120 -4.34 11.45 7.24
N ALA A 121 -3.67 10.56 7.99
CA ALA A 121 -2.48 10.92 8.74
C ALA A 121 -1.26 11.17 7.83
N ILE A 122 -1.18 10.47 6.70
CA ILE A 122 -0.15 10.65 5.67
C ILE A 122 -0.29 12.05 5.06
N VAL A 123 -1.48 12.39 4.58
CA VAL A 123 -1.80 13.72 4.01
C VAL A 123 -1.44 14.80 5.02
N LYS A 124 -1.84 14.63 6.29
CA LYS A 124 -1.54 15.62 7.33
C LYS A 124 -0.04 15.79 7.58
N GLY A 125 0.75 14.72 7.49
CA GLY A 125 2.20 14.79 7.58
C GLY A 125 2.83 15.54 6.41
N LEU A 126 2.36 15.27 5.19
CA LEU A 126 2.84 15.93 3.97
C LEU A 126 2.51 17.44 3.98
N GLU A 127 1.30 17.82 4.42
CA GLU A 127 0.89 19.22 4.62
C GLU A 127 1.78 19.97 5.63
N GLN A 128 2.27 19.28 6.66
CA GLN A 128 3.20 19.86 7.64
C GLN A 128 4.65 19.89 7.13
N GLY A 129 4.86 19.48 5.88
CA GLY A 129 6.14 19.51 5.19
C GLY A 129 7.03 18.31 5.50
N ALA A 130 6.49 17.17 5.92
CA ALA A 130 7.29 15.94 5.98
C ALA A 130 7.81 15.57 4.58
N ASP A 131 9.04 15.10 4.54
CA ASP A 131 9.70 14.59 3.33
C ASP A 131 9.68 13.07 3.29
N ILE A 132 9.82 12.42 4.47
CA ILE A 132 9.67 10.98 4.61
C ILE A 132 8.64 10.70 5.72
N ILE A 133 7.60 9.92 5.39
CA ILE A 133 6.57 9.47 6.32
C ILE A 133 6.66 7.96 6.47
N ILE A 134 6.80 7.49 7.70
CA ILE A 134 6.86 6.08 8.05
C ILE A 134 5.58 5.69 8.80
N CYS A 135 4.74 4.90 8.16
CA CYS A 135 3.52 4.36 8.74
C CYS A 135 3.80 3.06 9.52
N GLY A 136 3.04 2.82 10.59
CA GLY A 136 2.96 1.52 11.27
C GLY A 136 2.18 0.53 10.41
N ARG A 137 0.85 0.49 10.62
CA ARG A 137 -0.09 -0.23 9.76
C ARG A 137 -1.10 0.72 9.13
N VAL A 138 -0.96 0.94 7.84
CA VAL A 138 -2.01 1.52 6.97
C VAL A 138 -2.50 0.45 5.99
N ALA A 139 -3.67 0.65 5.38
CA ALA A 139 -4.08 -0.15 4.24
C ALA A 139 -3.07 0.00 3.10
N ASP A 140 -2.86 -1.07 2.34
CA ASP A 140 -1.70 -1.18 1.45
C ASP A 140 -1.73 -0.15 0.31
N ALA A 141 -2.92 0.21 -0.18
CA ALA A 141 -3.12 1.31 -1.12
C ALA A 141 -3.05 2.73 -0.50
N SER A 142 -3.18 2.88 0.82
CA SER A 142 -3.25 4.21 1.48
C SER A 142 -2.01 5.09 1.31
N PRO A 143 -0.76 4.57 1.21
CA PRO A 143 0.40 5.38 0.83
C PRO A 143 0.22 6.08 -0.53
N VAL A 144 -0.34 5.37 -1.52
CA VAL A 144 -0.58 5.92 -2.87
C VAL A 144 -1.72 6.92 -2.84
N ILE A 145 -2.82 6.59 -2.16
CA ILE A 145 -3.94 7.53 -1.93
C ILE A 145 -3.43 8.80 -1.24
N GLY A 146 -2.64 8.67 -0.17
CA GLY A 146 -2.11 9.81 0.58
C GLY A 146 -1.16 10.69 -0.23
N ALA A 147 -0.31 10.08 -1.06
CA ALA A 147 0.57 10.81 -1.97
C ALA A 147 -0.22 11.57 -3.04
N ALA A 148 -1.16 10.91 -3.73
CA ALA A 148 -1.99 11.52 -4.77
C ALA A 148 -2.90 12.61 -4.21
N TRP A 149 -3.53 12.35 -3.05
CA TRP A 149 -4.38 13.31 -2.35
C TRP A 149 -3.60 14.58 -2.02
N TYR A 150 -2.43 14.45 -1.39
CA TYR A 150 -1.58 15.62 -1.11
C TYR A 150 -1.15 16.35 -2.39
N TRP A 151 -0.68 15.62 -3.40
CA TRP A 151 -0.15 16.19 -4.64
C TRP A 151 -1.21 17.00 -5.40
N HIS A 152 -2.42 16.46 -5.53
CA HIS A 152 -3.52 17.11 -6.24
C HIS A 152 -4.37 18.03 -5.35
N SER A 153 -4.03 18.15 -4.05
CA SER A 153 -4.77 18.96 -3.08
C SER A 153 -6.27 18.62 -3.01
N TRP A 154 -6.60 17.32 -3.11
CA TRP A 154 -7.98 16.85 -3.00
C TRP A 154 -8.58 17.10 -1.61
N ASN A 155 -9.90 17.05 -1.54
CA ASN A 155 -10.67 17.00 -0.30
C ASN A 155 -10.93 15.54 0.11
N ALA A 156 -11.26 15.33 1.39
CA ALA A 156 -11.64 14.02 1.92
C ALA A 156 -12.92 13.44 1.31
N THR A 157 -13.64 14.24 0.53
CA THR A 157 -14.92 13.91 -0.09
C THR A 157 -14.83 13.85 -1.62
N ASP A 158 -13.63 13.99 -2.20
CA ASP A 158 -13.43 13.85 -3.65
C ASP A 158 -13.37 12.36 -4.01
N TYR A 159 -14.49 11.67 -3.75
CA TYR A 159 -14.54 10.21 -3.70
C TYR A 159 -14.14 9.52 -5.00
N ASP A 160 -14.48 10.09 -6.15
CA ASP A 160 -14.10 9.52 -7.46
C ASP A 160 -12.59 9.51 -7.64
N ALA A 161 -11.93 10.62 -7.30
CA ALA A 161 -10.48 10.74 -7.40
C ALA A 161 -9.76 9.85 -6.37
N LEU A 162 -10.28 9.78 -5.14
CA LEU A 162 -9.79 8.88 -4.10
C LEU A 162 -9.97 7.40 -4.49
N ALA A 163 -11.09 7.05 -5.13
CA ALA A 163 -11.34 5.70 -5.63
C ALA A 163 -10.40 5.34 -6.79
N GLY A 164 -10.12 6.29 -7.68
CA GLY A 164 -9.09 6.13 -8.72
C GLY A 164 -7.69 5.87 -8.12
N ALA A 165 -7.31 6.63 -7.10
CA ALA A 165 -6.05 6.42 -6.38
C ALA A 165 -6.01 5.11 -5.57
N LEU A 166 -7.15 4.63 -5.07
CA LEU A 166 -7.27 3.30 -4.46
C LEU A 166 -6.94 2.21 -5.49
N VAL A 167 -7.53 2.28 -6.68
CA VAL A 167 -7.21 1.32 -7.76
C VAL A 167 -5.74 1.45 -8.18
N ALA A 168 -5.21 2.66 -8.29
CA ALA A 168 -3.79 2.88 -8.57
C ALA A 168 -2.88 2.20 -7.54
N GLY A 169 -3.19 2.39 -6.25
CA GLY A 169 -2.46 1.77 -5.15
C GLY A 169 -2.54 0.25 -5.19
N HIS A 170 -3.73 -0.29 -5.42
CA HIS A 170 -3.94 -1.73 -5.58
C HIS A 170 -3.14 -2.33 -6.76
N LEU A 171 -2.93 -1.57 -7.83
CA LEU A 171 -2.13 -2.04 -8.96
C LEU A 171 -0.62 -2.10 -8.62
N ILE A 172 -0.09 -1.23 -7.77
CA ILE A 172 1.36 -1.20 -7.47
C ILE A 172 1.73 -1.73 -6.08
N GLU A 173 0.77 -2.24 -5.32
CA GLU A 173 1.03 -3.03 -4.10
C GLU A 173 1.43 -4.48 -4.43
N CYS A 174 1.72 -5.29 -3.41
CA CYS A 174 2.07 -6.70 -3.57
C CYS A 174 3.28 -6.99 -4.47
N SER A 175 4.24 -6.08 -4.59
CA SER A 175 5.51 -6.25 -5.34
C SER A 175 5.36 -6.04 -6.86
N ALA A 176 5.91 -6.94 -7.67
CA ALA A 176 6.03 -6.80 -9.12
C ALA A 176 4.81 -7.33 -9.91
N TYR A 177 3.65 -7.48 -9.26
CA TYR A 177 2.50 -8.19 -9.84
C TYR A 177 2.01 -7.54 -11.12
N VAL A 178 1.87 -6.21 -11.13
CA VAL A 178 1.46 -5.45 -12.32
C VAL A 178 2.49 -5.38 -13.43
N THR A 179 3.69 -5.94 -13.19
CA THR A 179 4.73 -6.12 -14.22
C THR A 179 4.92 -7.59 -14.62
N GLY A 180 4.06 -8.49 -14.12
CA GLY A 180 3.93 -9.85 -14.61
C GLY A 180 4.11 -10.97 -13.58
N SER A 181 4.41 -10.69 -12.30
CA SER A 181 4.75 -11.78 -11.35
C SER A 181 3.55 -12.63 -10.90
N ASN A 182 2.32 -12.18 -11.15
CA ASN A 182 1.08 -12.95 -10.93
C ASN A 182 0.28 -13.15 -12.24
N PHE A 183 0.96 -13.04 -13.39
CA PHE A 183 0.31 -13.20 -14.68
C PHE A 183 0.14 -14.68 -15.03
N SER A 184 -1.09 -15.15 -15.22
CA SER A 184 -1.38 -16.56 -15.52
C SER A 184 -1.00 -16.99 -16.93
N GLY A 185 -0.93 -16.06 -17.89
CA GLY A 185 -0.54 -16.31 -19.28
C GLY A 185 0.99 -16.37 -19.51
N PHE A 186 1.80 -16.46 -18.46
CA PHE A 186 3.26 -16.34 -18.57
C PHE A 186 3.91 -17.39 -19.50
N THR A 187 3.28 -18.54 -19.71
CA THR A 187 3.77 -19.61 -20.59
C THR A 187 3.74 -19.26 -22.08
N GLU A 188 2.99 -18.21 -22.46
CA GLU A 188 2.90 -17.73 -23.86
C GLU A 188 4.12 -16.89 -24.27
N PHE A 189 4.95 -16.50 -23.30
CA PHE A 189 6.15 -15.70 -23.51
C PHE A 189 7.39 -16.51 -23.12
N ASN A 190 8.56 -15.99 -23.49
CA ASN A 190 9.81 -16.53 -22.95
C ASN A 190 9.84 -16.30 -21.43
N THR A 191 10.06 -17.37 -20.65
CA THR A 191 10.13 -17.32 -19.17
C THR A 191 11.19 -16.37 -18.65
N ASP A 192 12.25 -16.10 -19.42
CA ASP A 192 13.29 -15.12 -19.07
C ASP A 192 12.74 -13.70 -18.89
N LEU A 193 11.59 -13.40 -19.51
CA LEU A 193 10.87 -12.13 -19.37
C LEU A 193 10.32 -11.91 -17.96
N PHE A 194 10.06 -12.99 -17.21
CA PHE A 194 9.41 -12.93 -15.89
C PHE A 194 10.38 -13.18 -14.72
N LEU A 195 11.68 -13.08 -14.98
CA LEU A 195 12.72 -13.10 -13.95
C LEU A 195 13.11 -11.65 -13.59
N ASP A 196 13.53 -11.42 -12.34
CA ASP A 196 14.07 -10.11 -11.87
C ASP A 196 13.15 -8.92 -12.21
N LEU A 197 11.85 -9.10 -11.95
CA LEU A 197 10.83 -8.13 -12.34
C LEU A 197 10.95 -6.82 -11.54
N PRO A 198 10.82 -5.66 -12.20
CA PRO A 198 10.80 -4.37 -11.51
C PRO A 198 9.47 -4.16 -10.76
N PHE A 199 9.46 -3.26 -9.79
CA PHE A 199 8.19 -2.79 -9.23
C PHE A 199 7.45 -1.88 -10.23
N GLY A 200 6.13 -1.89 -10.16
CA GLY A 200 5.26 -1.05 -10.98
C GLY A 200 5.33 0.42 -10.58
N ILE A 201 5.05 1.29 -11.55
CA ILE A 201 4.93 2.74 -11.38
C ILE A 201 3.50 3.12 -11.76
N ALA A 202 2.82 3.87 -10.90
CA ALA A 202 1.51 4.45 -11.18
C ALA A 202 1.62 5.97 -11.27
N GLU A 203 1.23 6.52 -12.42
CA GLU A 203 1.08 7.95 -12.65
C GLU A 203 -0.39 8.32 -12.49
N VAL A 204 -0.74 8.96 -11.37
CA VAL A 204 -2.12 9.28 -11.02
C VAL A 204 -2.43 10.72 -11.43
N ALA A 205 -3.40 10.90 -12.33
CA ALA A 205 -3.90 12.20 -12.77
C ALA A 205 -4.84 12.84 -11.73
N HIS A 206 -5.14 14.13 -11.89
CA HIS A 206 -5.98 14.89 -10.96
C HIS A 206 -7.40 14.33 -10.84
N ASP A 207 -7.94 13.70 -11.89
CA ASP A 207 -9.27 13.06 -11.87
C ASP A 207 -9.24 11.62 -11.33
N GLY A 208 -8.09 11.14 -10.84
CA GLY A 208 -7.89 9.78 -10.34
C GLY A 208 -7.58 8.75 -11.43
N THR A 209 -7.62 9.12 -12.72
CA THR A 209 -7.21 8.22 -13.79
C THR A 209 -5.72 7.89 -13.69
N THR A 210 -5.34 6.67 -14.05
CA THR A 210 -3.99 6.16 -13.75
C THR A 210 -3.34 5.49 -14.95
N VAL A 211 -2.12 5.88 -15.25
CA VAL A 211 -1.22 5.16 -16.17
C VAL A 211 -0.30 4.27 -15.34
N VAL A 212 -0.26 2.98 -15.67
CA VAL A 212 0.70 2.05 -15.09
C VAL A 212 1.85 1.80 -16.06
N THR A 213 3.06 1.81 -15.54
CA THR A 213 4.29 1.58 -16.30
C THR A 213 5.36 0.92 -15.42
N LYS A 214 6.55 0.72 -15.97
CA LYS A 214 7.73 0.21 -15.28
C LYS A 214 8.97 0.95 -15.78
N HIS A 215 10.08 0.84 -15.05
CA HIS A 215 11.36 1.38 -15.51
C HIS A 215 11.76 0.79 -16.87
N GLU A 216 12.36 1.63 -17.72
CA GLU A 216 12.89 1.19 -19.00
C GLU A 216 14.05 0.21 -18.85
N ASN A 217 14.33 -0.56 -19.91
CA ASN A 217 15.43 -1.51 -19.97
C ASN A 217 15.43 -2.58 -18.86
N THR A 218 14.27 -2.79 -18.22
CA THR A 218 14.02 -3.89 -17.28
C THR A 218 13.19 -4.98 -17.95
N LYS A 219 13.18 -6.18 -17.34
CA LYS A 219 12.29 -7.27 -17.71
C LYS A 219 10.83 -6.95 -17.33
N GLY A 220 9.95 -7.93 -17.49
CA GLY A 220 8.52 -7.80 -17.21
C GLY A 220 7.71 -7.23 -18.34
N LEU A 221 6.40 -7.32 -18.17
CA LEU A 221 5.40 -6.93 -19.13
C LEU A 221 4.34 -6.10 -18.43
N VAL A 222 4.00 -4.95 -19.02
CA VAL A 222 2.84 -4.15 -18.62
C VAL A 222 1.94 -4.06 -19.85
N ASN A 223 0.85 -4.83 -19.84
CA ASN A 223 -0.19 -4.80 -20.86
C ASN A 223 -1.56 -4.97 -20.18
N ALA A 224 -2.64 -4.85 -20.96
CA ALA A 224 -3.99 -4.95 -20.42
C ALA A 224 -4.27 -6.28 -19.68
N GLU A 225 -3.68 -7.40 -20.10
CA GLU A 225 -3.91 -8.71 -19.47
C GLU A 225 -3.21 -8.83 -18.11
N VAL A 226 -1.94 -8.42 -18.03
CA VAL A 226 -1.18 -8.38 -16.77
C VAL A 226 -1.86 -7.45 -15.76
N VAL A 227 -2.28 -6.27 -16.21
CA VAL A 227 -2.97 -5.30 -15.35
C VAL A 227 -4.33 -5.85 -14.88
N LYS A 228 -5.08 -6.56 -15.73
CA LYS A 228 -6.33 -7.22 -15.33
C LYS A 228 -6.10 -8.34 -14.31
N CYS A 229 -5.04 -9.14 -14.48
CA CYS A 229 -4.68 -10.18 -13.52
C CYS A 229 -4.38 -9.57 -12.14
N GLN A 230 -3.61 -8.46 -12.10
CA GLN A 230 -3.38 -7.77 -10.83
C GLN A 230 -4.66 -7.13 -10.29
N PHE A 231 -5.44 -6.46 -11.13
CA PHE A 231 -6.66 -5.80 -10.71
C PHE A 231 -7.67 -6.74 -10.07
N LEU A 232 -7.78 -7.99 -10.56
CA LEU A 232 -8.70 -8.99 -10.00
C LEU A 232 -8.14 -9.73 -8.78
N TYR A 233 -6.86 -9.53 -8.45
CA TYR A 233 -6.23 -10.17 -7.30
C TYR A 233 -6.86 -9.65 -6.01
N GLU A 234 -7.25 -10.55 -5.10
CA GLU A 234 -7.84 -10.23 -3.79
C GLU A 234 -9.12 -9.37 -3.78
N LEU A 235 -9.72 -9.09 -4.94
CA LEU A 235 -11.03 -8.45 -5.02
C LEU A 235 -12.17 -9.46 -4.87
N GLN A 236 -13.05 -9.19 -3.91
CA GLN A 236 -14.26 -10.00 -3.67
C GLN A 236 -15.51 -9.17 -3.99
N GLY A 237 -16.11 -9.44 -5.14
CA GLY A 237 -17.31 -8.75 -5.61
C GLY A 237 -17.00 -7.43 -6.32
N ASP A 238 -17.99 -6.55 -6.34
CA ASP A 238 -18.03 -5.35 -7.20
C ASP A 238 -17.88 -4.03 -6.41
N ILE A 239 -17.71 -4.13 -5.09
CA ILE A 239 -17.43 -3.02 -4.19
C ILE A 239 -16.13 -3.33 -3.43
N TYR A 240 -15.07 -2.61 -3.77
CA TYR A 240 -13.78 -2.72 -3.08
C TYR A 240 -13.75 -1.79 -1.86
N LEU A 241 -13.64 -2.38 -0.67
CA LEU A 241 -13.60 -1.68 0.61
C LEU A 241 -12.17 -1.35 1.02
N ASN A 242 -11.91 -0.08 1.34
CA ASN A 242 -10.66 0.39 1.91
C ASN A 242 -10.92 1.36 3.08
N SER A 243 -9.92 1.57 3.95
CA SER A 243 -9.98 2.50 5.08
C SER A 243 -10.21 3.97 4.68
N ASP A 244 -9.91 4.34 3.43
CA ASP A 244 -10.03 5.71 2.92
C ASP A 244 -11.33 5.97 2.16
N VAL A 245 -11.71 5.05 1.27
CA VAL A 245 -12.83 5.17 0.34
C VAL A 245 -13.32 3.77 -0.09
N LYS A 246 -14.49 3.70 -0.73
CA LYS A 246 -14.97 2.49 -1.41
C LYS A 246 -14.91 2.72 -2.92
N ALA A 247 -14.42 1.75 -3.68
CA ALA A 247 -14.43 1.82 -5.13
C ALA A 247 -15.47 0.84 -5.70
N TYR A 248 -16.31 1.36 -6.60
CA TYR A 248 -17.21 0.57 -7.43
C TYR A 248 -16.46 0.11 -8.67
N THR A 249 -16.39 -1.21 -8.93
CA THR A 249 -15.48 -1.77 -9.95
C THR A 249 -16.15 -2.10 -11.27
N GLN A 250 -17.47 -1.91 -11.40
CA GLN A 250 -18.27 -2.37 -12.55
C GLN A 250 -17.90 -1.66 -13.87
N ASN A 251 -17.41 -0.42 -13.79
CA ASN A 251 -17.19 0.44 -14.96
C ASN A 251 -15.70 0.71 -15.23
N ILE A 252 -14.79 -0.09 -14.67
CA ILE A 252 -13.35 0.08 -14.89
C ILE A 252 -12.97 -0.38 -16.29
N SER A 253 -12.39 0.54 -17.09
CA SER A 253 -11.78 0.22 -18.38
C SER A 253 -10.27 0.09 -18.25
N ILE A 254 -9.72 -1.00 -18.82
CA ILE A 254 -8.28 -1.25 -18.93
C ILE A 254 -7.96 -1.47 -20.41
N GLU A 255 -7.29 -0.50 -21.02
CA GLU A 255 -6.98 -0.41 -22.45
C GLU A 255 -5.48 -0.30 -22.69
N ASP A 256 -4.96 -0.96 -23.73
CA ASP A 256 -3.55 -0.86 -24.07
C ASP A 256 -3.21 0.47 -24.71
N ILE A 257 -2.39 1.17 -23.97
CA ILE A 257 -2.02 2.51 -24.27
C ILE A 257 -0.62 2.59 -24.88
N GLY A 258 -0.25 1.58 -25.67
CA GLY A 258 0.97 1.57 -26.48
C GLY A 258 2.06 0.70 -25.86
N GLU A 259 3.01 0.28 -26.68
CA GLU A 259 4.19 -0.46 -26.21
C GLU A 259 5.08 0.47 -25.38
N ASN A 260 5.61 -0.05 -24.26
CA ASN A 260 6.58 0.60 -23.34
C ASN A 260 7.24 1.86 -23.93
N ARG A 261 6.83 3.04 -23.48
CA ARG A 261 7.11 4.29 -24.18
C ARG A 261 8.49 4.87 -23.94
N TYR A 262 9.21 5.09 -25.04
CA TYR A 262 9.36 6.47 -25.52
C TYR A 262 9.13 6.58 -27.04
N ALA A 263 8.08 7.33 -27.41
CA ALA A 263 8.02 8.23 -28.57
C ALA A 263 6.71 9.04 -28.47
N GLU A 264 6.83 10.35 -28.28
CA GLU A 264 5.82 11.41 -28.50
C GLU A 264 4.35 11.12 -28.10
N PHE A 265 4.02 11.54 -26.86
CA PHE A 265 2.70 11.67 -26.23
C PHE A 265 1.80 10.43 -26.09
N PRO A 266 1.20 10.22 -24.90
CA PRO A 266 0.79 8.90 -24.53
C PRO A 266 -0.70 8.64 -24.80
N LYS A 267 -1.07 7.56 -25.49
CA LYS A 267 -2.29 6.81 -25.13
C LYS A 267 -2.23 6.68 -23.59
N MET A 268 -3.36 6.92 -22.93
CA MET A 268 -3.52 6.96 -21.48
C MET A 268 -4.47 5.85 -21.07
N LEU A 269 -4.15 5.09 -20.02
CA LEU A 269 -5.10 4.17 -19.40
C LEU A 269 -6.04 5.07 -18.63
N ARG A 270 -7.20 5.35 -19.22
CA ARG A 270 -8.21 6.11 -18.52
C ARG A 270 -8.98 5.14 -17.65
N LEU A 271 -8.49 4.96 -16.43
CA LEU A 271 -9.28 4.38 -15.35
C LEU A 271 -10.29 5.44 -14.91
N ALA A 272 -11.36 5.59 -15.68
CA ALA A 272 -12.48 6.40 -15.28
C ALA A 272 -13.36 5.56 -14.36
N ALA A 273 -13.24 5.79 -13.05
CA ALA A 273 -14.32 5.46 -12.15
C ALA A 273 -15.47 6.43 -12.45
N PHE A 274 -16.33 6.08 -13.40
CA PHE A 274 -17.65 6.69 -13.48
C PHE A 274 -18.53 5.96 -12.47
N ILE A 275 -18.83 6.64 -11.36
CA ILE A 275 -19.96 6.30 -10.49
C ILE A 275 -21.25 6.76 -11.18
#